data_AF-A0A358D8H3-F1
#
_entry.id   AF-A0A358D8H3-F1
#
_cell.length_a   1.000
_cell.length_b   1.000
_cell.length_c   1.000
_cell.angle_alpha   90.00
_cell.angle_beta   90.00
_cell.angle_gamma   90.00
#
_symmetry.space_group_name_H-M   'P 1'
#
loop_
_entity.id
_entity.type
_entity.pdbx_description
1 polymer ?
#
loop_
_entity_poly.entity_id
_entity_poly.type
_entity_poly.pdbx_seq_one_letter_code
_entity_poly.pdbx_strand_id
1 'polypeptide(L)'
;MINGTGPSGPWAAGFAYTRAMRSCVLLSLVLLLAGGCASSGGDRADARIDPYSGVPDDFSLDVTILAAEDGERAHRRNARYVLFPDGTLRHDAVPGRGPNTLPGFTRRLSSSQMAALWSDIRQLGLGDPDGSDEVNNFRRVRRPKEGHVYLIAVTAEGDYWNYTRAVPEGEQLEPALTTLLRELAALAWAEDDRQREARTSPIRYDFGPDPYAPFRVDGGE
;
A
#
# COMPACT_ATOMS: atom_id res chain seq x y z
N MET A 1 -17.88 -42.09 73.87
CA MET A 1 -17.12 -43.37 73.98
C MET A 1 -15.92 -43.24 73.05
N ILE A 2 -14.75 -42.80 73.56
CA ILE A 2 -13.57 -43.64 73.96
C ILE A 2 -12.93 -44.25 72.70
N ASN A 3 -11.65 -44.15 72.32
CA ASN A 3 -10.35 -43.54 72.72
C ASN A 3 -9.48 -43.65 71.42
N GLY A 4 -8.51 -42.80 71.05
CA GLY A 4 -7.22 -42.57 71.71
C GLY A 4 -6.31 -43.82 71.65
N THR A 5 -5.21 -43.80 70.86
CA THR A 5 -3.85 -44.38 71.13
C THR A 5 -3.09 -44.78 69.85
N GLY A 6 -1.90 -44.19 69.60
CA GLY A 6 -0.73 -44.94 69.12
C GLY A 6 0.12 -45.39 70.33
N PRO A 7 1.45 -45.60 70.23
CA PRO A 7 2.29 -46.33 69.27
C PRO A 7 3.14 -47.43 69.98
N SER A 8 3.84 -48.33 69.26
CA SER A 8 5.15 -48.95 69.66
C SER A 8 5.53 -50.17 68.80
N GLY A 9 6.78 -50.24 68.31
CA GLY A 9 7.41 -51.37 67.58
C GLY A 9 7.64 -52.62 68.46
N PRO A 10 8.78 -53.36 68.43
CA PRO A 10 10.04 -53.26 67.64
C PRO A 10 10.54 -54.59 66.95
N TRP A 11 11.86 -54.64 66.60
CA TRP A 11 12.76 -55.79 66.29
C TRP A 11 12.68 -56.39 64.85
N ALA A 12 13.75 -56.71 64.12
CA ALA A 12 15.18 -56.50 64.23
C ALA A 12 15.87 -56.89 62.90
N ALA A 13 17.02 -56.26 62.65
CA ALA A 13 18.23 -56.79 62.00
C ALA A 13 18.21 -57.30 60.54
N GLY A 14 19.17 -56.79 59.75
CA GLY A 14 19.76 -57.61 58.68
C GLY A 14 20.43 -56.87 57.51
N PHE A 15 21.65 -56.40 57.73
CA PHE A 15 22.80 -56.39 56.79
C PHE A 15 22.56 -56.43 55.26
N ALA A 16 23.02 -55.38 54.57
CA ALA A 16 23.94 -55.45 53.41
C ALA A 16 24.21 -54.02 52.88
N TYR A 17 25.16 -53.30 53.46
CA TYR A 17 26.46 -53.00 52.84
C TYR A 17 26.49 -52.93 51.29
N THR A 18 26.60 -51.68 50.83
CA THR A 18 27.56 -51.23 49.80
C THR A 18 27.57 -51.96 48.45
N ARG A 19 26.90 -51.39 47.44
CA ARG A 19 27.35 -51.29 46.03
C ARG A 19 26.23 -50.79 45.12
N ALA A 20 25.75 -49.56 45.30
CA ALA A 20 24.79 -48.99 44.35
C ALA A 20 24.93 -47.48 44.13
N MET A 21 26.04 -46.88 44.57
CA MET A 21 26.23 -45.42 44.51
C MET A 21 27.40 -45.03 43.59
N ARG A 22 27.61 -45.80 42.52
CA ARG A 22 28.54 -45.47 41.42
C ARG A 22 27.96 -45.65 40.01
N SER A 23 26.78 -46.25 39.86
CA SER A 23 26.18 -46.50 38.54
C SER A 23 25.10 -45.50 38.10
N CYS A 24 24.62 -44.61 38.97
CA CYS A 24 23.62 -43.60 38.57
C CYS A 24 24.21 -42.32 37.96
N VAL A 25 25.50 -42.02 38.17
CA VAL A 25 26.10 -40.78 37.65
C VAL A 25 26.61 -40.94 36.21
N LEU A 26 26.95 -42.16 35.78
CA LEU A 26 27.42 -42.42 34.42
C LEU A 26 26.29 -42.56 33.38
N LEU A 27 25.05 -42.86 33.81
CA LEU A 27 23.92 -42.97 32.88
C LEU A 27 23.32 -41.60 32.50
N SER A 28 23.45 -40.59 33.35
CA SER A 28 22.94 -39.24 33.09
C SER A 28 23.85 -38.38 32.19
N LEU A 29 25.13 -38.72 32.09
CA LEU A 29 26.09 -37.95 31.28
C LEU A 29 26.13 -38.40 29.80
N VAL A 30 25.73 -39.64 29.50
CA VAL A 30 25.75 -40.18 28.12
C VAL A 30 24.51 -39.75 27.31
N LEU A 31 23.39 -39.46 27.96
CA LEU A 31 22.17 -38.96 27.30
C LEU A 31 22.24 -37.47 26.91
N LEU A 32 23.24 -36.72 27.38
CA LEU A 32 23.47 -35.31 27.01
C LEU A 32 24.39 -35.12 25.80
N LEU A 33 24.97 -36.19 25.25
CA LEU A 33 25.93 -36.14 24.13
C LEU A 33 25.35 -36.63 22.79
N ALA A 34 24.06 -37.00 22.73
CA ALA A 34 23.38 -37.43 21.50
C ALA A 34 22.34 -36.43 20.96
N GLY A 35 22.37 -35.18 21.43
CA GLY A 35 21.48 -34.09 21.00
C GLY A 35 22.12 -33.09 20.04
N GLY A 36 23.12 -33.50 19.25
CA GLY A 36 23.83 -32.65 18.30
C GLY A 36 23.76 -33.19 16.88
N CYS A 37 23.28 -32.36 15.94
CA CYS A 37 23.24 -32.57 14.49
C CYS A 37 22.15 -33.51 13.95
N ALA A 38 20.90 -33.21 14.29
CA ALA A 38 19.78 -33.37 13.36
C ALA A 38 19.01 -32.05 13.25
N SER A 39 19.72 -30.95 12.97
CA SER A 39 19.07 -29.85 12.25
C SER A 39 19.02 -30.32 10.80
N SER A 40 17.85 -30.77 10.37
CA SER A 40 17.50 -30.80 8.96
C SER A 40 18.06 -29.53 8.29
N GLY A 41 18.93 -29.73 7.30
CA GLY A 41 19.53 -28.66 6.52
C GLY A 41 18.47 -27.61 6.19
N GLY A 42 18.70 -26.36 6.51
CA GLY A 42 19.71 -25.65 5.74
C GLY A 42 19.11 -25.05 4.46
N ASP A 43 17.79 -25.02 4.29
CA ASP A 43 17.12 -23.92 3.59
C ASP A 43 17.03 -22.70 4.53
N ARG A 44 18.20 -22.25 5.01
CA ARG A 44 18.42 -20.81 5.16
C ARG A 44 18.91 -20.34 3.81
N ALA A 45 18.03 -20.42 2.81
CA ALA A 45 17.93 -19.31 1.89
C ALA A 45 17.84 -18.10 2.81
N ASP A 46 18.77 -17.19 2.64
CA ASP A 46 18.58 -15.79 2.93
C ASP A 46 17.23 -15.44 2.31
N ALA A 47 16.14 -15.64 3.07
CA ALA A 47 14.81 -15.21 2.73
C ALA A 47 14.92 -13.70 2.88
N ARG A 48 15.56 -13.11 1.87
CA ARG A 48 15.44 -11.73 1.49
C ARG A 48 13.93 -11.60 1.41
N ILE A 49 13.31 -11.14 2.51
CA ILE A 49 11.89 -10.86 2.58
C ILE A 49 11.71 -9.96 1.38
N ASP A 50 11.08 -10.48 0.32
CA ASP A 50 10.81 -9.65 -0.83
C ASP A 50 9.91 -8.56 -0.29
N PRO A 51 10.39 -7.30 -0.22
CA PRO A 51 9.60 -6.23 0.37
C PRO A 51 8.30 -5.99 -0.38
N TYR A 52 8.11 -6.65 -1.54
CA TYR A 52 6.96 -6.57 -2.41
C TYR A 52 6.07 -7.82 -2.37
N SER A 53 6.42 -8.88 -1.63
CA SER A 53 5.64 -10.14 -1.57
C SER A 53 4.26 -10.00 -0.90
N GLY A 54 3.91 -8.81 -0.44
CA GLY A 54 2.61 -8.51 0.16
C GLY A 54 1.59 -7.93 -0.81
N VAL A 55 1.96 -7.64 -2.06
CA VAL A 55 1.04 -7.13 -3.09
C VAL A 55 0.38 -8.30 -3.81
N PRO A 56 -0.95 -8.38 -3.86
CA PRO A 56 -1.66 -9.40 -4.64
C PRO A 56 -1.33 -9.31 -6.14
N ASP A 57 -1.20 -10.46 -6.80
CA ASP A 57 -0.88 -10.56 -8.24
C ASP A 57 -1.95 -9.94 -9.15
N ASP A 58 -3.18 -9.80 -8.63
CA ASP A 58 -4.34 -9.22 -9.29
C ASP A 58 -4.66 -7.80 -8.79
N PHE A 59 -3.77 -7.19 -7.99
CA PHE A 59 -3.99 -5.87 -7.42
C PHE A 59 -4.23 -4.82 -8.50
N SER A 60 -5.44 -4.24 -8.52
CA SER A 60 -5.78 -3.12 -9.38
C SER A 60 -6.60 -2.08 -8.63
N LEU A 61 -6.49 -0.85 -9.11
CA LEU A 61 -7.13 0.32 -8.50
C LEU A 61 -7.72 1.21 -9.60
N ASP A 62 -9.02 1.48 -9.52
CA ASP A 62 -9.71 2.43 -10.39
C ASP A 62 -10.31 3.53 -9.53
N VAL A 63 -9.79 4.74 -9.69
CA VAL A 63 -10.27 5.93 -8.99
C VAL A 63 -10.85 6.90 -10.01
N THR A 64 -12.12 7.25 -9.85
CA THR A 64 -12.78 8.29 -10.63
C THR A 64 -13.23 9.42 -9.70
N ILE A 65 -12.80 10.64 -10.02
CA ILE A 65 -13.20 11.88 -9.34
C ILE A 65 -14.19 12.60 -10.25
N LEU A 66 -15.40 12.83 -9.75
CA LEU A 66 -16.44 13.59 -10.42
C LEU A 66 -16.67 14.88 -9.63
N ALA A 67 -16.27 16.02 -10.19
CA ALA A 67 -16.42 17.32 -9.55
C ALA A 67 -17.49 18.15 -10.28
N ALA A 68 -18.35 18.84 -9.52
CA ALA A 68 -19.28 19.81 -10.08
C ALA A 68 -18.53 20.93 -10.81
N GLU A 69 -17.46 21.43 -10.21
CA GLU A 69 -16.48 22.35 -10.81
C GLU A 69 -15.07 21.89 -10.47
N ASP A 70 -14.12 22.10 -11.38
CA ASP A 70 -12.72 21.72 -11.17
C ASP A 70 -12.03 22.71 -10.23
N GLY A 71 -11.41 22.21 -9.16
CA GLY A 71 -10.59 23.02 -8.25
C GLY A 71 -9.12 23.12 -8.67
N GLU A 72 -8.36 24.07 -8.11
CA GLU A 72 -6.92 24.27 -8.45
C GLU A 72 -6.02 23.03 -8.19
N ARG A 73 -6.44 22.13 -7.29
CA ARG A 73 -5.63 20.99 -6.85
C ARG A 73 -6.03 19.72 -7.58
N ALA A 74 -5.06 18.89 -7.93
CA ALA A 74 -5.29 17.67 -8.73
C ALA A 74 -6.35 16.70 -8.15
N HIS A 75 -6.43 16.56 -6.82
CA HIS A 75 -7.42 15.70 -6.15
C HIS A 75 -8.84 16.30 -6.12
N ARG A 76 -9.04 17.53 -6.62
CA ARG A 76 -10.34 18.23 -6.67
C ARG A 76 -10.80 18.52 -8.11
N ARG A 77 -10.17 17.89 -9.09
CA ARG A 77 -10.56 18.03 -10.51
C ARG A 77 -11.17 16.74 -10.99
N ASN A 78 -12.02 16.85 -12.00
CA ASN A 78 -12.48 15.69 -12.75
C ASN A 78 -11.27 14.93 -13.28
N ALA A 79 -11.09 13.70 -12.81
CA ALA A 79 -9.95 12.87 -13.18
C ALA A 79 -10.27 11.39 -13.02
N ARG A 80 -9.60 10.56 -13.80
CA ARG A 80 -9.63 9.11 -13.62
C ARG A 80 -8.23 8.54 -13.63
N TYR A 81 -7.96 7.67 -12.66
CA TYR A 81 -6.73 6.92 -12.50
C TYR A 81 -7.08 5.44 -12.57
N VAL A 82 -6.41 4.69 -13.46
CA VAL A 82 -6.57 3.23 -13.56
C VAL A 82 -5.20 2.60 -13.48
N LEU A 83 -4.97 1.85 -12.41
CA LEU A 83 -3.79 1.05 -12.15
C LEU A 83 -4.09 -0.42 -12.40
N PHE A 84 -3.33 -1.05 -13.28
CA PHE A 84 -3.41 -2.47 -13.57
C PHE A 84 -2.41 -3.29 -12.74
N PRO A 85 -2.61 -4.61 -12.60
CA PRO A 85 -1.73 -5.47 -11.80
C PRO A 85 -0.29 -5.54 -12.31
N ASP A 86 -0.08 -5.29 -13.60
CA ASP A 86 1.25 -5.25 -14.19
C ASP A 86 2.01 -3.93 -13.87
N GLY A 87 1.39 -3.03 -13.11
CA GLY A 87 1.90 -1.71 -12.75
C GLY A 87 1.59 -0.62 -13.76
N THR A 88 0.86 -0.91 -14.84
CA THR A 88 0.47 0.12 -15.81
C THR A 88 -0.49 1.12 -15.18
N LEU A 89 -0.07 2.38 -15.11
CA LEU A 89 -0.90 3.49 -14.66
C LEU A 89 -1.39 4.29 -15.87
N ARG A 90 -2.70 4.50 -15.91
CA ARG A 90 -3.40 5.30 -16.92
C ARG A 90 -4.13 6.43 -16.24
N HIS A 91 -4.02 7.64 -16.79
CA HIS A 91 -4.62 8.83 -16.21
C HIS A 91 -5.18 9.76 -17.29
N ASP A 92 -6.29 10.41 -16.95
CA ASP A 92 -6.90 11.47 -17.74
C ASP A 92 -7.67 12.42 -16.81
N ALA A 93 -7.61 13.72 -17.10
CA ALA A 93 -8.25 14.79 -16.31
C ALA A 93 -9.20 15.65 -17.15
N VAL A 94 -9.75 15.09 -18.24
CA VAL A 94 -10.69 15.81 -19.09
C VAL A 94 -12.08 15.89 -18.43
N PRO A 95 -12.65 17.11 -18.26
CA PRO A 95 -14.00 17.28 -17.73
C PRO A 95 -15.02 16.46 -18.51
N GLY A 96 -15.90 15.76 -17.80
CA GLY A 96 -16.97 14.96 -18.42
C GLY A 96 -16.57 13.57 -18.92
N ARG A 97 -15.28 13.18 -18.86
CA ARG A 97 -14.92 11.75 -18.98
C ARG A 97 -15.27 11.03 -17.68
N GLY A 98 -16.44 10.38 -17.69
CA GLY A 98 -16.91 9.56 -16.58
C GLY A 98 -16.24 8.17 -16.51
N PRO A 99 -16.71 7.29 -15.62
CA PRO A 99 -16.15 5.96 -15.37
C PRO A 99 -16.27 4.96 -16.55
N ASN A 100 -16.76 5.40 -17.71
CA ASN A 100 -16.95 4.58 -18.90
C ASN A 100 -15.83 4.73 -19.95
N THR A 101 -14.88 5.65 -19.76
CA THR A 101 -13.78 5.88 -20.71
C THR A 101 -12.45 5.47 -20.10
N LEU A 102 -11.75 4.54 -20.75
CA LEU A 102 -10.43 4.08 -20.33
C LEU A 102 -9.40 5.19 -20.60
N PRO A 103 -8.66 5.67 -19.58
CA PRO A 103 -7.67 6.74 -19.76
C PRO A 103 -6.50 6.37 -20.68
N GLY A 104 -5.77 7.38 -21.15
CA GLY A 104 -4.51 7.20 -21.88
C GLY A 104 -3.44 6.54 -21.00
N PHE A 105 -2.45 5.90 -21.62
CA PHE A 105 -1.28 5.40 -20.88
C PHE A 105 -0.47 6.58 -20.31
N THR A 106 -0.04 6.47 -19.06
CA THR A 106 0.81 7.48 -18.42
C THR A 106 2.21 6.95 -18.19
N ARG A 107 2.34 5.87 -17.41
CA ARG A 107 3.62 5.24 -17.07
C ARG A 107 3.41 3.82 -16.57
N ARG A 108 4.52 3.11 -16.36
CA ARG A 108 4.55 1.87 -15.56
C ARG A 108 5.13 2.16 -14.18
N LEU A 109 4.49 1.67 -13.14
CA LEU A 109 4.97 1.71 -11.77
C LEU A 109 5.95 0.56 -11.52
N SER A 110 6.95 0.82 -10.68
CA SER A 110 7.84 -0.22 -10.17
C SER A 110 7.15 -1.04 -9.09
N SER A 111 7.65 -2.25 -8.82
CA SER A 111 7.14 -3.11 -7.74
C SER A 111 7.15 -2.41 -6.37
N SER A 112 8.14 -1.55 -6.11
CA SER A 112 8.17 -0.74 -4.89
C SER A 112 7.05 0.28 -4.80
N GLN A 113 6.67 0.89 -5.92
CA GLN A 113 5.55 1.83 -5.95
C GLN A 113 4.21 1.10 -5.84
N MET A 114 4.10 -0.09 -6.42
CA MET A 114 2.93 -0.96 -6.23
C MET A 114 2.76 -1.35 -4.75
N ALA A 115 3.86 -1.73 -4.08
CA ALA A 115 3.85 -2.08 -2.67
C ALA A 115 3.52 -0.91 -1.74
N ALA A 116 4.02 0.28 -2.05
CA ALA A 116 3.67 1.49 -1.32
C ALA A 116 2.15 1.78 -1.42
N LEU A 117 1.62 1.83 -2.65
CA LEU A 117 0.19 2.07 -2.87
C LEU A 117 -0.70 1.02 -2.20
N TRP A 118 -0.33 -0.26 -2.29
CA TRP A 118 -1.08 -1.32 -1.62
C TRP A 118 -1.05 -1.18 -0.09
N SER A 119 0.11 -0.85 0.47
CA SER A 119 0.24 -0.56 1.90
C SER A 119 -0.68 0.60 2.32
N ASP A 120 -0.71 1.69 1.55
CA ASP A 120 -1.53 2.85 1.87
C ASP A 120 -3.03 2.56 1.78
N ILE A 121 -3.47 1.81 0.76
CA ILE A 121 -4.86 1.33 0.64
C ILE A 121 -5.26 0.51 1.86
N ARG A 122 -4.41 -0.41 2.32
CA ARG A 122 -4.69 -1.20 3.53
C ARG A 122 -4.74 -0.34 4.79
N GLN A 123 -3.84 0.62 4.95
CA GLN A 123 -3.85 1.55 6.08
C GLN A 123 -5.12 2.42 6.12
N LEU A 124 -5.69 2.72 4.96
CA LEU A 124 -6.96 3.45 4.83
C LEU A 124 -8.20 2.59 5.08
N GLY A 125 -8.05 1.28 5.32
CA GLY A 125 -9.18 0.35 5.40
C GLY A 125 -9.87 0.12 4.05
N LEU A 126 -9.22 0.49 2.93
CA LEU A 126 -9.72 0.28 1.57
C LEU A 126 -9.27 -1.07 0.99
N GLY A 127 -8.46 -1.82 1.73
CA GLY A 127 -7.93 -3.13 1.33
C GLY A 127 -8.79 -4.32 1.75
N ASP A 128 -9.95 -4.08 2.35
CA ASP A 128 -10.84 -5.12 2.89
C ASP A 128 -12.25 -4.98 2.31
N PRO A 129 -12.79 -6.00 1.62
CA PRO A 129 -14.13 -5.98 1.06
C PRO A 129 -15.23 -5.84 2.12
N ASP A 130 -15.01 -6.23 3.38
CA ASP A 130 -16.04 -6.15 4.44
C ASP A 130 -16.43 -4.69 4.78
N GLY A 131 -15.52 -3.74 4.55
CA GLY A 131 -15.78 -2.31 4.72
C GLY A 131 -16.37 -1.62 3.49
N SER A 132 -16.62 -2.36 2.40
CA SER A 132 -17.03 -1.80 1.12
C SER A 132 -18.48 -1.30 1.11
N ASP A 133 -18.75 -0.34 0.21
CA ASP A 133 -20.12 0.06 -0.06
C ASP A 133 -20.81 -1.03 -0.90
N GLU A 134 -22.14 -1.18 -0.76
CA GLU A 134 -22.91 -2.16 -1.54
C GLU A 134 -22.59 -2.00 -3.03
N VAL A 135 -22.24 -3.10 -3.71
CA VAL A 135 -21.65 -3.10 -5.07
C VAL A 135 -22.47 -2.24 -6.02
N ASN A 136 -22.05 -0.98 -6.16
CA ASN A 136 -22.82 -0.02 -6.90
C ASN A 136 -22.25 0.06 -8.31
N ASN A 137 -23.14 0.02 -9.30
CA ASN A 137 -22.72 0.12 -10.68
C ASN A 137 -22.22 1.54 -10.94
N PHE A 138 -20.89 1.74 -10.90
CA PHE A 138 -20.22 3.03 -11.15
C PHE A 138 -20.67 3.69 -12.47
N ARG A 139 -21.15 2.91 -13.45
CA ARG A 139 -21.68 3.45 -14.71
C ARG A 139 -22.96 4.27 -14.53
N ARG A 140 -23.65 4.14 -13.39
CA ARG A 140 -24.88 4.87 -13.07
C ARG A 140 -24.64 6.13 -12.25
N VAL A 141 -23.42 6.31 -11.71
CA VAL A 141 -23.08 7.51 -10.96
C VAL A 141 -23.04 8.69 -11.93
N ARG A 142 -23.81 9.72 -11.62
CA ARG A 142 -23.85 10.97 -12.38
C ARG A 142 -22.90 11.97 -11.74
N ARG A 143 -22.36 12.86 -12.57
CA ARG A 143 -21.63 14.04 -12.09
C ARG A 143 -22.51 14.79 -11.07
N PRO A 144 -21.97 15.14 -9.89
CA PRO A 144 -22.74 15.88 -8.90
C PRO A 144 -23.04 17.30 -9.42
N LYS A 145 -24.14 17.88 -8.94
CA LYS A 145 -24.46 19.29 -9.24
C LYS A 145 -23.61 20.27 -8.42
N GLU A 146 -23.22 19.86 -7.23
CA GLU A 146 -22.43 20.63 -6.26
C GLU A 146 -21.43 19.68 -5.59
N GLY A 147 -20.25 20.18 -5.23
CA GLY A 147 -19.22 19.39 -4.55
C GLY A 147 -18.56 18.31 -5.43
N HIS A 148 -18.19 17.19 -4.81
CA HIS A 148 -17.37 16.13 -5.40
C HIS A 148 -17.91 14.74 -5.05
N VAL A 149 -17.73 13.79 -5.97
CA VAL A 149 -17.93 12.37 -5.72
C VAL A 149 -16.66 11.62 -6.13
N TYR A 150 -16.13 10.82 -5.22
CA TYR A 150 -14.97 9.97 -5.41
C TYR A 150 -15.44 8.53 -5.46
N LEU A 151 -15.15 7.85 -6.56
CA LEU A 151 -15.44 6.44 -6.78
C LEU A 151 -14.11 5.70 -6.75
N ILE A 152 -13.95 4.75 -5.85
CA ILE A 152 -12.75 3.95 -5.69
C ILE A 152 -13.15 2.49 -5.83
N ALA A 153 -12.62 1.79 -6.82
CA ALA A 153 -12.74 0.35 -6.95
C ALA A 153 -11.38 -0.31 -6.79
N VAL A 154 -11.37 -1.39 -6.04
CA VAL A 154 -10.18 -2.19 -5.75
C VAL A 154 -10.48 -3.62 -6.20
N THR A 155 -9.50 -4.23 -6.89
CA THR A 155 -9.47 -5.69 -7.07
C THR A 155 -8.19 -6.18 -6.42
N ALA A 156 -8.29 -7.19 -5.57
CA ALA A 156 -7.15 -7.84 -4.95
C ALA A 156 -7.60 -9.15 -4.31
N GLU A 157 -6.69 -10.13 -4.23
CA GLU A 157 -6.93 -11.41 -3.55
C GLU A 157 -8.13 -12.20 -4.13
N GLY A 158 -8.47 -11.96 -5.42
CA GLY A 158 -9.58 -12.59 -6.12
C GLY A 158 -10.92 -11.89 -5.98
N ASP A 159 -11.00 -10.83 -5.17
CA ASP A 159 -12.23 -10.09 -4.89
C ASP A 159 -12.25 -8.71 -5.57
N TYR A 160 -13.46 -8.19 -5.81
CA TYR A 160 -13.71 -6.83 -6.31
C TYR A 160 -14.66 -6.12 -5.37
N TRP A 161 -14.27 -4.93 -4.90
CA TRP A 161 -15.10 -4.11 -4.03
C TRP A 161 -14.91 -2.63 -4.35
N ASN A 162 -15.83 -1.81 -3.82
CA ASN A 162 -15.83 -0.39 -4.11
C ASN A 162 -16.26 0.50 -2.95
N TYR A 163 -15.86 1.76 -3.05
CA TYR A 163 -16.20 2.83 -2.12
C TYR A 163 -16.67 4.05 -2.92
N THR A 164 -17.69 4.71 -2.40
CA THR A 164 -18.19 5.99 -2.87
C THR A 164 -18.07 6.99 -1.73
N ARG A 165 -17.39 8.11 -1.97
CA ARG A 165 -17.30 9.23 -1.03
C ARG A 165 -17.88 10.48 -1.69
N ALA A 166 -19.00 10.96 -1.18
CA ALA A 166 -19.56 12.24 -1.59
C ALA A 166 -19.09 13.32 -0.61
N VAL A 167 -18.57 14.43 -1.15
CA VAL A 167 -18.12 15.59 -0.37
C VAL A 167 -18.91 16.81 -0.85
N PRO A 168 -19.77 17.40 -0.01
CA PRO A 168 -20.50 18.62 -0.33
C PRO A 168 -19.57 19.79 -0.69
N GLU A 169 -20.15 20.82 -1.32
CA GLU A 169 -19.41 22.05 -1.59
C GLU A 169 -18.94 22.71 -0.28
N GLY A 170 -17.71 23.22 -0.26
CA GLY A 170 -17.10 23.84 0.93
C GLY A 170 -16.51 22.86 1.95
N GLU A 171 -16.84 21.57 1.86
CA GLU A 171 -16.26 20.54 2.73
C GLU A 171 -14.93 20.00 2.21
N GLN A 172 -14.21 19.28 3.08
CA GLN A 172 -12.92 18.67 2.76
C GLN A 172 -13.04 17.16 2.78
N LEU A 173 -12.40 16.53 1.80
CA LEU A 173 -12.19 15.09 1.81
C LEU A 173 -11.32 14.70 3.02
N GLU A 174 -11.54 13.51 3.56
CA GLU A 174 -10.73 12.98 4.65
C GLU A 174 -9.22 13.08 4.33
N PRO A 175 -8.37 13.50 5.29
CA PRO A 175 -6.96 13.79 5.01
C PRO A 175 -6.18 12.59 4.45
N ALA A 176 -6.55 11.40 4.90
CA ALA A 176 -5.87 10.16 4.55
C ALA A 176 -6.14 9.78 3.07
N LEU A 177 -7.40 9.80 2.63
CA LEU A 177 -7.75 9.63 1.22
C LEU A 177 -7.22 10.78 0.35
N THR A 178 -7.21 12.01 0.87
CA THR A 178 -6.57 13.13 0.19
C THR A 178 -5.10 12.81 -0.10
N THR A 179 -4.37 12.26 0.87
CA THR A 179 -2.96 11.87 0.70
C THR A 179 -2.81 10.82 -0.40
N LEU A 180 -3.61 9.76 -0.39
CA LEU A 180 -3.60 8.74 -1.46
C LEU A 180 -3.86 9.35 -2.85
N LEU A 181 -4.87 10.20 -2.97
CA LEU A 181 -5.19 10.86 -4.25
C LEU A 181 -4.07 11.80 -4.71
N ARG A 182 -3.39 12.46 -3.78
CA ARG A 182 -2.22 13.30 -4.08
C ARG A 182 -1.03 12.48 -4.54
N GLU A 183 -0.82 11.30 -3.96
CA GLU A 183 0.22 10.38 -4.41
C GLU A 183 -0.08 9.82 -5.80
N LEU A 184 -1.30 9.36 -6.04
CA LEU A 184 -1.73 8.92 -7.38
C LEU A 184 -1.57 10.04 -8.42
N ALA A 185 -1.96 11.26 -8.07
CA ALA A 185 -1.76 12.44 -8.90
C ALA A 185 -0.28 12.66 -9.21
N ALA A 186 0.60 12.59 -8.20
CA ALA A 186 2.04 12.74 -8.39
C ALA A 186 2.63 11.63 -9.29
N LEU A 187 2.21 10.37 -9.09
CA LEU A 187 2.61 9.24 -9.93
C LEU A 187 2.14 9.45 -11.39
N ALA A 188 0.93 9.97 -11.57
CA ALA A 188 0.32 10.23 -12.87
C ALA A 188 0.77 11.54 -13.55
N TRP A 189 1.68 12.30 -12.94
CA TRP A 189 2.07 13.65 -13.37
C TRP A 189 0.88 14.62 -13.49
N ALA A 190 -0.15 14.44 -12.67
CA ALA A 190 -1.28 15.35 -12.57
C ALA A 190 -0.88 16.55 -11.69
N GLU A 191 -0.51 17.66 -12.34
CA GLU A 191 -0.03 18.88 -11.68
C GLU A 191 -1.16 19.78 -11.20
N ASP A 192 -0.94 20.54 -10.13
CA ASP A 192 -1.85 21.61 -9.71
C ASP A 192 -1.85 22.76 -10.74
N ASP A 193 -2.98 23.45 -10.90
CA ASP A 193 -3.13 24.45 -11.98
C ASP A 193 -2.09 25.57 -11.91
N ARG A 194 -1.73 26.05 -10.71
CA ARG A 194 -0.66 27.05 -10.55
C ARG A 194 0.69 26.60 -11.11
N GLN A 195 1.00 25.31 -10.99
CA GLN A 195 2.25 24.75 -11.53
C GLN A 195 2.19 24.61 -13.05
N ARG A 196 1.02 24.23 -13.57
CA ARG A 196 0.76 24.13 -15.01
C ARG A 196 0.87 25.49 -15.69
N GLU A 197 0.28 26.54 -15.12
CA GLU A 197 0.36 27.92 -15.63
C GLU A 197 1.80 28.45 -15.63
N ALA A 198 2.55 28.19 -14.56
CA ALA A 198 3.96 28.58 -14.45
C ALA A 198 4.86 27.90 -15.49
N ARG A 199 4.61 26.63 -15.83
CA ARG A 199 5.33 25.89 -16.89
C ARG A 199 4.91 26.31 -18.30
N THR A 200 3.64 26.68 -18.49
CA THR A 200 3.10 27.04 -19.81
C THR A 200 3.47 28.46 -20.21
N SER A 201 3.77 29.33 -19.25
CA SER A 201 4.27 30.68 -19.53
C SER A 201 5.65 30.60 -20.16
N PRO A 202 5.83 30.93 -21.46
CA PRO A 202 7.14 30.91 -22.07
C PRO A 202 7.98 31.99 -21.39
N ILE A 203 9.00 31.58 -20.65
CA ILE A 203 10.03 32.53 -20.20
C ILE A 203 10.77 32.96 -21.46
N ARG A 204 10.38 34.12 -22.00
CA ARG A 204 11.13 34.76 -23.06
C ARG A 204 12.43 35.25 -22.46
N TYR A 205 13.49 34.45 -22.62
CA TYR A 205 14.84 34.95 -22.39
C TYR A 205 15.05 36.11 -23.35
N ASP A 206 15.19 37.31 -22.78
CA ASP A 206 15.77 38.42 -23.51
C ASP A 206 17.24 38.05 -23.70
N PHE A 207 17.58 37.58 -24.91
CA PHE A 207 18.96 37.19 -25.27
C PHE A 207 19.90 38.41 -25.34
N GLY A 208 19.46 39.56 -24.82
CA GLY A 208 20.17 40.82 -24.90
C GLY A 208 19.93 41.50 -26.24
N PRO A 209 20.67 42.59 -26.50
CA PRO A 209 20.63 43.28 -27.77
C PRO A 209 20.87 42.30 -28.92
N ASP A 210 20.11 42.43 -30.01
CA ASP A 210 20.26 41.57 -31.19
C ASP A 210 21.73 41.56 -31.65
N PRO A 211 22.44 40.41 -31.55
CA PRO A 211 23.86 40.33 -31.89
C PRO A 211 24.13 40.56 -33.38
N TYR A 212 23.10 40.50 -34.22
CA TYR A 212 23.19 40.75 -35.65
C TYR A 212 22.85 42.20 -36.05
N ALA A 213 22.45 43.06 -35.11
CA ALA A 213 22.19 44.47 -35.40
C ALA A 213 23.35 45.19 -36.11
N PRO A 214 24.64 44.95 -35.77
CA PRO A 214 25.77 45.57 -36.48
C PRO A 214 25.99 45.07 -37.91
N PHE A 215 25.41 43.93 -38.29
CA PHE A 215 25.62 43.29 -39.59
C PHE A 215 24.42 43.45 -40.53
N ARG A 216 23.33 44.07 -40.06
CA ARG A 216 22.30 44.57 -40.95
C ARG A 216 22.88 45.80 -41.64
N VAL A 217 23.55 45.54 -42.74
CA VAL A 217 23.82 46.56 -43.75
C VAL A 217 22.44 47.03 -44.19
N ASP A 218 22.13 48.31 -43.96
CA ASP A 218 21.00 48.96 -44.60
C ASP A 218 21.14 48.65 -46.09
N GLY A 219 20.23 47.83 -46.61
CA GLY A 219 20.24 47.44 -48.02
C GLY A 219 20.21 48.72 -48.82
N GLY A 220 21.36 49.08 -49.37
CA GLY A 220 21.56 50.30 -50.13
C GLY A 220 20.57 50.37 -51.27
N GLU A 221 19.93 51.54 -51.38
CA GLU A 221 19.43 52.07 -52.65
C GLU A 221 20.54 52.13 -53.71
#